data_AF-A0A0N4YQ39-F1
#
_entry.id   AF-A0A0N4YQ39-F1
#
_cell.length_a   1.000
_cell.length_b   1.000
_cell.length_c   1.000
_cell.angle_alpha   90.00
_cell.angle_beta   90.00
_cell.angle_gamma   90.00
#
_symmetry.space_group_name_H-M   'P 1'
#
loop_
_entity.id
_entity.type
_entity.pdbx_description
1 polymer ?
#
loop_
_entity_poly.entity_id
_entity_poly.type
_entity_poly.pdbx_seq_one_letter_code
_entity_poly.pdbx_strand_id
1 'polypeptide(L)'
;VKSTLIYPANEKVIAKYRQEDKYIINETPEDYETITLEYIKQYQMDLKWLYNVLSKESEAERIIFEDPDPHNGFILAPDIKWDGKSLENLYVLAMIHRKGVRSIRDLTADDLPMLENLRKGCLTAIREKYGVRPDQIRAYFHYQPCFYHLHVHFVSLKYDAPASSTLAAVLLDDVINNLKIAPDFYKKATLSFARKGSDKLLQMFRQAGRCQE
;
A
#
# COMPACT_ATOMS: atom_id res chain seq x y z
N VAL A 1 12.16 -16.10 -21.84
CA VAL A 1 12.60 -15.83 -20.44
C VAL A 1 12.22 -14.39 -20.11
N LYS A 2 11.45 -14.15 -19.04
CA LYS A 2 11.19 -12.78 -18.54
C LYS A 2 12.45 -12.31 -17.81
N SER A 3 13.01 -11.18 -18.22
CA SER A 3 14.26 -10.65 -17.66
C SER A 3 14.03 -9.24 -17.14
N THR A 4 14.61 -8.91 -15.98
CA THR A 4 14.60 -7.56 -15.40
C THR A 4 16.03 -7.18 -15.05
N LEU A 5 16.55 -6.10 -15.66
CA LEU A 5 17.87 -5.56 -15.39
C LEU A 5 17.76 -4.34 -14.47
N ILE A 6 18.50 -4.32 -13.38
CA ILE A 6 18.62 -3.16 -12.49
C ILE A 6 20.09 -2.74 -12.50
N TYR A 7 20.39 -1.59 -13.10
CA TYR A 7 21.74 -1.06 -13.21
C TYR A 7 21.75 0.48 -13.14
N PRO A 8 22.62 1.08 -12.30
CA PRO A 8 23.46 0.44 -11.30
C PRO A 8 22.63 -0.11 -10.12
N ALA A 9 22.96 -1.30 -9.64
CA ALA A 9 22.35 -1.85 -8.42
C ALA A 9 23.07 -1.30 -7.19
N ASN A 10 22.38 -0.54 -6.35
CA ASN A 10 22.90 -0.09 -5.06
C ASN A 10 22.60 -1.09 -3.93
N GLU A 11 23.16 -0.87 -2.74
CA GLU A 11 22.96 -1.73 -1.57
C GLU A 11 21.48 -1.93 -1.21
N LYS A 12 20.63 -0.92 -1.41
CA LYS A 12 19.18 -1.04 -1.16
C LYS A 12 18.52 -2.05 -2.11
N VAL A 13 18.90 -2.06 -3.39
CA VAL A 13 18.43 -3.05 -4.37
C VAL A 13 18.92 -4.44 -4.00
N ILE A 14 20.21 -4.58 -3.64
CA ILE A 14 20.79 -5.88 -3.27
C ILE A 14 20.08 -6.45 -2.03
N ALA A 15 19.94 -5.67 -0.96
CA ALA A 15 19.24 -6.08 0.26
C ALA A 15 17.77 -6.46 0.00
N LYS A 16 17.08 -5.78 -0.93
CA LYS A 16 15.71 -6.13 -1.31
C LYS A 16 15.59 -7.53 -1.90
N TYR A 17 16.54 -7.98 -2.72
CA TYR A 17 16.50 -9.30 -3.37
C TYR A 17 17.26 -10.40 -2.61
N ARG A 18 18.11 -10.05 -1.63
CA ARG A 18 18.79 -11.01 -0.77
C ARG A 18 17.78 -11.89 -0.02
N GLN A 19 18.01 -13.20 -0.02
CA GLN A 19 17.20 -14.13 0.76
C GLN A 19 17.59 -14.03 2.23
N GLU A 20 16.59 -13.85 3.09
CA GLU A 20 16.76 -13.65 4.53
C GLU A 20 15.53 -14.18 5.27
N ASP A 21 15.73 -14.55 6.54
CA ASP A 21 14.64 -14.86 7.44
C ASP A 21 13.75 -13.64 7.68
N LYS A 22 12.46 -13.90 7.89
CA LYS A 22 11.46 -12.89 8.17
C LYS A 22 10.91 -13.08 9.57
N TYR A 23 10.67 -11.95 10.23
CA TYR A 23 10.23 -11.86 11.61
C TYR A 23 8.92 -11.09 11.65
N ILE A 24 8.00 -11.56 12.49
CA ILE A 24 6.71 -10.91 12.70
C ILE A 24 6.88 -9.86 13.80
N ILE A 25 6.37 -8.66 13.54
CA ILE A 25 6.26 -7.57 14.50
C ILE A 25 4.77 -7.41 14.81
N ASN A 26 4.42 -7.35 16.08
CA ASN A 26 3.08 -7.01 16.56
C ASN A 26 3.13 -5.60 17.15
N GLU A 27 2.87 -4.61 16.32
CA GLU A 27 3.03 -3.20 16.67
C GLU A 27 1.78 -2.67 17.38
N THR A 28 1.94 -2.27 18.63
CA THR A 28 0.89 -1.56 19.38
C THR A 28 0.78 -0.10 18.92
N PRO A 29 -0.29 0.63 19.30
CA PRO A 29 -0.36 2.07 19.06
C PRO A 29 0.83 2.84 19.63
N GLU A 30 1.29 2.47 20.83
CA GLU A 30 2.46 3.09 21.46
C GLU A 30 3.73 2.84 20.65
N ASP A 31 3.93 1.62 20.15
CA ASP A 31 5.08 1.29 19.29
C ASP A 31 5.04 2.07 17.97
N TYR A 32 3.84 2.28 17.40
CA TYR A 32 3.71 3.11 16.21
C TYR A 32 4.19 4.55 16.47
N GLU A 33 3.71 5.17 17.54
CA GLU A 33 4.07 6.56 17.87
C GLU A 33 5.55 6.72 18.26
N THR A 34 6.11 5.75 18.97
CA THR A 34 7.47 5.86 19.53
C THR A 34 8.57 5.28 18.63
N ILE A 35 8.25 4.32 17.75
CA ILE A 35 9.24 3.61 16.93
C ILE A 35 8.97 3.82 15.44
N THR A 36 7.80 3.42 14.95
CA THR A 36 7.52 3.44 13.50
C THR A 36 7.39 4.86 12.96
N LEU A 37 6.82 5.77 13.72
CA LEU A 37 6.72 7.17 13.32
C LEU A 37 8.11 7.82 13.19
N GLU A 38 9.02 7.50 14.09
CA GLU A 38 10.42 7.93 13.98
C GLU A 38 11.12 7.30 12.77
N TYR A 39 10.85 6.02 12.49
CA TYR A 39 11.33 5.39 11.26
C TYR A 39 10.82 6.12 10.01
N ILE A 40 9.53 6.47 9.96
CA ILE A 40 8.93 7.19 8.82
C ILE A 40 9.61 8.55 8.66
N LYS A 41 9.76 9.33 9.74
CA LYS A 41 10.41 10.65 9.70
C LYS A 41 11.84 10.58 9.15
N GLN A 42 12.60 9.55 9.54
CA GLN A 42 14.02 9.43 9.18
C GLN A 42 14.27 8.75 7.84
N TYR A 43 13.47 7.75 7.47
CA TYR A 43 13.80 6.81 6.40
C TYR A 43 12.77 6.72 5.27
N GLN A 44 11.64 7.43 5.35
CA GLN A 44 10.69 7.45 4.24
C GLN A 44 11.36 7.92 2.94
N MET A 45 10.95 7.33 1.83
CA MET A 45 11.41 7.76 0.52
C MET A 45 10.78 9.09 0.12
N ASP A 46 11.46 9.83 -0.76
CA ASP A 46 10.88 11.02 -1.39
C ASP A 46 9.63 10.64 -2.20
N LEU A 47 8.55 11.40 -1.99
CA LEU A 47 7.26 11.23 -2.63
C LEU A 47 7.10 12.14 -3.87
N LYS A 48 8.15 12.84 -4.32
CA LYS A 48 8.09 13.69 -5.51
C LYS A 48 7.54 12.97 -6.74
N TRP A 49 7.99 11.74 -7.00
CA TRP A 49 7.48 10.94 -8.12
C TRP A 49 5.97 10.75 -8.05
N LEU A 50 5.44 10.50 -6.85
CA LEU A 50 4.01 10.32 -6.62
C LEU A 50 3.26 11.63 -6.87
N TYR A 51 3.79 12.74 -6.37
CA TYR A 51 3.17 14.05 -6.58
C TYR A 51 3.15 14.45 -8.06
N ASN A 52 4.18 14.09 -8.83
CA ASN A 52 4.19 14.31 -10.27
C ASN A 52 3.10 13.48 -10.98
N VAL A 53 2.81 12.26 -10.53
CA VAL A 53 1.66 11.49 -11.04
C VAL A 53 0.35 12.17 -10.66
N LEU A 54 0.20 12.59 -9.40
CA LEU A 54 -1.01 13.25 -8.92
C LEU A 54 -1.27 14.61 -9.60
N SER A 55 -0.22 15.35 -9.98
CA SER A 55 -0.31 16.60 -10.73
C SER A 55 -0.32 16.41 -12.25
N LYS A 56 -0.26 15.16 -12.74
CA LYS A 56 -0.19 14.80 -14.17
C LYS A 56 1.06 15.32 -14.89
N GLU A 57 2.11 15.65 -14.16
CA GLU A 57 3.43 15.98 -14.71
C GLU A 57 4.17 14.73 -15.23
N SER A 58 3.76 13.53 -14.79
CA SER A 58 4.30 12.25 -15.25
C SER A 58 3.22 11.17 -15.30
N GLU A 59 3.35 10.20 -16.21
CA GLU A 59 2.50 9.01 -16.33
C GLU A 59 0.99 9.32 -16.56
N ALA A 60 0.66 10.54 -16.99
CA ALA A 60 -0.72 11.00 -17.17
C ALA A 60 -1.48 10.13 -18.18
N GLU A 61 -0.79 9.67 -19.23
CA GLU A 61 -1.32 8.80 -20.27
C GLU A 61 -1.68 7.39 -19.78
N ARG A 62 -1.15 6.98 -18.62
CA ARG A 62 -1.42 5.66 -18.03
C ARG A 62 -2.62 5.66 -17.08
N ILE A 63 -3.16 6.84 -16.73
CA ILE A 63 -4.31 6.95 -15.85
C ILE A 63 -5.50 6.19 -16.46
N ILE A 64 -6.11 5.32 -15.65
CA ILE A 64 -7.30 4.55 -16.00
C ILE A 64 -8.55 5.35 -15.68
N PHE A 65 -8.56 5.96 -14.50
CA PHE A 65 -9.67 6.72 -13.96
C PHE A 65 -9.12 7.73 -12.96
N GLU A 66 -9.80 8.87 -12.85
CA GLU A 66 -9.52 9.87 -11.83
C GLU A 66 -10.84 10.44 -11.32
N ASP A 67 -10.97 10.50 -10.00
CA ASP A 67 -11.90 11.40 -9.32
C ASP A 67 -11.08 12.60 -8.81
N PRO A 68 -11.28 13.81 -9.36
CA PRO A 68 -10.41 14.96 -9.08
C PRO A 68 -10.70 15.63 -7.72
N ASP A 69 -11.65 15.14 -6.92
CA ASP A 69 -11.93 15.73 -5.61
C ASP A 69 -10.66 15.74 -4.72
N PRO A 70 -10.26 16.90 -4.16
CA PRO A 70 -8.99 17.01 -3.45
C PRO A 70 -8.97 16.28 -2.10
N HIS A 71 -10.13 15.88 -1.57
CA HIS A 71 -10.27 15.27 -0.26
C HIS A 71 -10.62 13.77 -0.33
N ASN A 72 -11.60 13.42 -1.15
CA ASN A 72 -12.15 12.08 -1.32
C ASN A 72 -11.82 11.44 -2.69
N GLY A 73 -11.18 12.19 -3.57
CA GLY A 73 -10.79 11.74 -4.90
C GLY A 73 -9.45 11.02 -4.94
N PHE A 74 -9.16 10.42 -6.09
CA PHE A 74 -8.01 9.57 -6.31
C PHE A 74 -7.71 9.38 -7.80
N ILE A 75 -6.48 8.94 -8.11
CA ILE A 75 -6.09 8.41 -9.42
C ILE A 75 -5.97 6.90 -9.35
N LEU A 76 -6.49 6.20 -10.36
CA LEU A 76 -6.27 4.78 -10.61
C LEU A 76 -5.33 4.62 -11.82
N ALA A 77 -4.23 3.89 -11.67
CA ALA A 77 -3.27 3.64 -12.73
C ALA A 77 -2.69 2.21 -12.66
N PRO A 78 -2.16 1.65 -13.76
CA PRO A 78 -1.43 0.39 -13.73
C PRO A 78 -0.23 0.42 -12.77
N ASP A 79 -0.06 -0.60 -11.95
CA ASP A 79 1.14 -0.74 -11.11
C ASP A 79 2.36 -1.07 -11.99
N ILE A 80 3.55 -0.63 -11.57
CA ILE A 80 4.81 -0.90 -12.28
C ILE A 80 5.10 -2.41 -12.45
N LYS A 81 4.50 -3.27 -11.63
CA LYS A 81 4.62 -4.73 -11.71
C LYS A 81 3.83 -5.34 -12.87
N TRP A 82 2.87 -4.62 -13.44
CA TRP A 82 2.03 -5.11 -14.52
C TRP A 82 2.41 -4.49 -15.87
N ASP A 83 2.59 -5.34 -16.88
CA ASP A 83 2.97 -4.93 -18.22
C ASP A 83 1.77 -4.51 -19.09
N GLY A 84 0.55 -4.57 -18.53
CA GLY A 84 -0.68 -4.21 -19.23
C GLY A 84 -1.15 -5.24 -20.26
N LYS A 85 -0.53 -6.42 -20.34
CA LYS A 85 -0.82 -7.40 -21.40
C LYS A 85 -1.84 -8.46 -20.98
N SER A 86 -1.57 -9.18 -19.89
CA SER A 86 -2.46 -10.24 -19.42
C SER A 86 -3.38 -9.72 -18.32
N LEU A 87 -4.67 -10.04 -18.40
CA LEU A 87 -5.61 -9.73 -17.31
C LEU A 87 -5.48 -10.72 -16.15
N GLU A 88 -4.84 -11.86 -16.36
CA GLU A 88 -4.61 -12.84 -15.30
C GLU A 88 -3.70 -12.28 -14.20
N ASN A 89 -2.74 -11.45 -14.57
CA ASN A 89 -1.86 -10.71 -13.66
C ASN A 89 -2.22 -9.22 -13.55
N LEU A 90 -3.48 -8.84 -13.83
CA LEU A 90 -3.94 -7.46 -13.67
C LEU A 90 -3.57 -6.95 -12.29
N TYR A 91 -2.89 -5.80 -12.28
CA TYR A 91 -2.47 -5.11 -11.08
C TYR A 91 -2.56 -3.61 -11.34
N VAL A 92 -3.49 -2.96 -10.66
CA VAL A 92 -3.66 -1.51 -10.70
C VAL A 92 -3.61 -0.94 -9.28
N LEU A 93 -3.24 0.32 -9.18
CA LEU A 93 -2.98 1.02 -7.93
C LEU A 93 -3.83 2.29 -7.89
N ALA A 94 -4.58 2.47 -6.81
CA ALA A 94 -5.31 3.70 -6.54
C ALA A 94 -4.53 4.55 -5.53
N MET A 95 -4.31 5.83 -5.84
CA MET A 95 -3.57 6.79 -5.01
C MET A 95 -4.46 8.00 -4.74
N ILE A 96 -4.69 8.32 -3.47
CA ILE A 96 -5.59 9.42 -3.10
C ILE A 96 -4.97 10.78 -3.43
N HIS A 97 -5.79 11.79 -3.73
CA HIS A 97 -5.29 13.16 -3.90
C HIS A 97 -4.88 13.81 -2.58
N ARG A 98 -5.64 13.52 -1.51
CA ARG A 98 -5.42 14.08 -0.18
C ARG A 98 -4.02 13.71 0.32
N LYS A 99 -3.25 14.73 0.70
CA LYS A 99 -1.91 14.57 1.26
C LYS A 99 -1.96 14.29 2.76
N GLY A 100 -0.89 13.69 3.29
CA GLY A 100 -0.69 13.53 4.73
C GLY A 100 -1.34 12.29 5.37
N VAL A 101 -2.06 11.47 4.59
CA VAL A 101 -2.51 10.14 5.05
C VAL A 101 -1.46 9.12 4.65
N ARG A 102 -0.70 8.60 5.62
CA ARG A 102 0.52 7.81 5.36
C ARG A 102 0.24 6.33 5.16
N SER A 103 -0.71 5.79 5.91
CA SER A 103 -1.11 4.38 5.89
C SER A 103 -2.48 4.19 6.56
N ILE A 104 -2.92 2.94 6.70
CA ILE A 104 -4.15 2.62 7.43
C ILE A 104 -4.15 3.10 8.90
N ARG A 105 -2.97 3.31 9.51
CA ARG A 105 -2.85 3.88 10.88
C ARG A 105 -3.46 5.27 11.02
N ASP A 106 -3.47 6.05 9.95
CA ASP A 106 -3.99 7.42 9.97
C ASP A 106 -5.51 7.48 9.74
N LEU A 107 -6.14 6.37 9.32
CA LEU A 107 -7.55 6.34 8.93
C LEU A 107 -8.50 6.43 10.13
N THR A 108 -9.58 7.20 9.97
CA THR A 108 -10.72 7.28 10.88
C THR A 108 -12.04 7.09 10.14
N ALA A 109 -13.17 7.07 10.88
CA ALA A 109 -14.50 7.07 10.26
C ALA A 109 -14.75 8.25 9.32
N ASP A 110 -14.07 9.39 9.50
CA ASP A 110 -14.20 10.56 8.62
C ASP A 110 -13.69 10.26 7.20
N ASP A 111 -12.83 9.25 7.06
CA ASP A 111 -12.28 8.83 5.77
C ASP A 111 -13.17 7.79 5.05
N LEU A 112 -14.28 7.34 5.66
CA LEU A 112 -15.20 6.38 5.04
C LEU A 112 -15.72 6.85 3.67
N PRO A 113 -16.10 8.13 3.43
CA PRO A 113 -16.51 8.59 2.11
C PRO A 113 -15.43 8.37 1.05
N MET A 114 -14.17 8.69 1.35
CA MET A 114 -13.03 8.45 0.46
C MET A 114 -12.82 6.95 0.19
N LEU A 115 -12.88 6.11 1.23
CA LEU A 115 -12.68 4.66 1.10
C LEU A 115 -13.78 3.98 0.28
N GLU A 116 -15.04 4.38 0.50
CA GLU A 116 -16.18 3.89 -0.26
C GLU A 116 -16.13 4.35 -1.73
N ASN A 117 -15.68 5.59 -1.96
CA ASN A 117 -15.44 6.12 -3.30
C ASN A 117 -14.34 5.35 -4.03
N LEU A 118 -13.19 5.13 -3.39
CA LEU A 118 -12.10 4.29 -3.89
C LEU A 118 -12.61 2.91 -4.31
N ARG A 119 -13.34 2.24 -3.41
CA ARG A 119 -13.90 0.90 -3.66
C ARG A 119 -14.79 0.90 -4.90
N LYS A 120 -15.81 1.77 -4.92
CA LYS A 120 -16.81 1.80 -6.00
C LYS A 120 -16.19 2.25 -7.33
N GLY A 121 -15.46 3.36 -7.32
CA GLY A 121 -14.88 3.97 -8.51
C GLY A 121 -13.84 3.06 -9.17
N CYS A 122 -12.94 2.46 -8.38
CA CYS A 122 -11.93 1.56 -8.94
C CYS A 122 -12.53 0.29 -9.55
N LEU A 123 -13.44 -0.38 -8.83
CA LEU A 123 -14.07 -1.62 -9.33
C LEU A 123 -14.91 -1.36 -10.58
N THR A 124 -15.57 -0.20 -10.66
CA THR A 124 -16.31 0.23 -11.85
C THR A 124 -15.36 0.47 -13.02
N ALA A 125 -14.31 1.29 -12.82
CA ALA A 125 -13.34 1.61 -13.86
C ALA A 125 -12.59 0.37 -14.37
N ILE A 126 -12.23 -0.57 -13.49
CA ILE A 126 -11.60 -1.84 -13.87
C ILE A 126 -12.56 -2.67 -14.75
N ARG A 127 -13.83 -2.76 -14.37
CA ARG A 127 -14.84 -3.48 -15.15
C ARG A 127 -15.06 -2.85 -16.51
N GLU A 128 -15.18 -1.52 -16.58
CA GLU A 128 -15.43 -0.79 -17.83
C GLU A 128 -14.23 -0.88 -18.78
N LYS A 129 -13.00 -0.72 -18.27
CA LYS A 129 -11.80 -0.72 -19.10
C LYS A 129 -11.35 -2.13 -19.52
N TYR A 130 -11.49 -3.11 -18.63
CA TYR A 130 -10.89 -4.44 -18.82
C TYR A 130 -11.89 -5.60 -18.84
N GLY A 131 -13.18 -5.36 -18.59
CA GLY A 131 -14.20 -6.41 -18.55
C GLY A 131 -14.09 -7.37 -17.36
N VAL A 132 -13.21 -7.10 -16.39
CA VAL A 132 -13.01 -7.95 -15.22
C VAL A 132 -14.10 -7.66 -14.19
N ARG A 133 -14.74 -8.71 -13.65
CA ARG A 133 -15.82 -8.51 -12.68
C ARG A 133 -15.27 -8.06 -11.33
N PRO A 134 -15.99 -7.22 -10.58
CA PRO A 134 -15.55 -6.78 -9.25
C PRO A 134 -15.24 -7.91 -8.26
N ASP A 135 -16.00 -9.01 -8.31
CA ASP A 135 -15.81 -10.20 -7.48
C ASP A 135 -14.59 -11.05 -7.89
N GLN A 136 -13.88 -10.66 -8.94
CA GLN A 136 -12.62 -11.26 -9.38
C GLN A 136 -11.40 -10.41 -9.00
N ILE A 137 -11.60 -9.36 -8.21
CA ILE A 137 -10.54 -8.42 -7.80
C ILE A 137 -10.35 -8.46 -6.27
N ARG A 138 -9.11 -8.65 -5.84
CA ARG A 138 -8.66 -8.43 -4.46
C ARG A 138 -8.28 -6.96 -4.30
N ALA A 139 -8.95 -6.25 -3.39
CA ALA A 139 -8.64 -4.87 -3.05
C ALA A 139 -8.05 -4.78 -1.64
N TYR A 140 -6.83 -4.23 -1.48
CA TYR A 140 -6.14 -4.22 -0.18
C TYR A 140 -5.10 -3.11 -0.04
N PHE A 141 -4.81 -2.75 1.21
CA PHE A 141 -3.69 -1.90 1.60
C PHE A 141 -2.48 -2.75 1.95
N HIS A 142 -1.28 -2.22 1.76
CA HIS A 142 -0.11 -2.76 2.45
C HIS A 142 0.04 -2.15 3.85
N TYR A 143 0.38 -3.00 4.81
CA TYR A 143 0.90 -2.58 6.12
C TYR A 143 2.12 -3.42 6.50
N GLN A 144 3.32 -2.86 6.62
CA GLN A 144 3.71 -1.48 6.30
C GLN A 144 3.83 -1.23 4.78
N PRO A 145 3.45 -0.04 4.26
CA PRO A 145 3.51 0.26 2.84
C PRO A 145 4.95 0.45 2.31
N CYS A 146 5.13 0.38 0.99
CA CYS A 146 6.43 0.68 0.37
C CYS A 146 6.74 2.18 0.31
N PHE A 147 5.73 3.04 0.40
CA PHE A 147 5.83 4.49 0.50
C PHE A 147 4.65 5.03 1.33
N TYR A 148 4.89 6.09 2.11
CA TYR A 148 3.94 6.58 3.11
C TYR A 148 3.00 7.66 2.57
N HIS A 149 2.22 7.27 1.56
CA HIS A 149 1.03 7.99 1.09
C HIS A 149 -0.01 6.94 0.76
N LEU A 150 -1.23 7.08 1.28
CA LEU A 150 -2.24 6.03 1.22
C LEU A 150 -2.54 5.62 -0.22
N HIS A 151 -2.47 4.32 -0.46
CA HIS A 151 -2.77 3.71 -1.74
C HIS A 151 -3.42 2.35 -1.55
N VAL A 152 -4.24 1.94 -2.53
CA VAL A 152 -4.95 0.67 -2.55
C VAL A 152 -4.55 -0.13 -3.77
N HIS A 153 -4.18 -1.39 -3.54
CA HIS A 153 -3.89 -2.34 -4.59
C HIS A 153 -5.17 -3.03 -5.04
N PHE A 154 -5.44 -3.06 -6.34
CA PHE A 154 -6.52 -3.83 -6.94
C PHE A 154 -5.91 -4.85 -7.89
N VAL A 155 -6.03 -6.13 -7.53
CA VAL A 155 -5.29 -7.22 -8.15
C VAL A 155 -6.24 -8.33 -8.56
N SER A 156 -6.06 -8.90 -9.74
CA SER A 156 -6.80 -10.10 -10.17
C SER A 156 -6.64 -11.24 -9.15
N LEU A 157 -7.74 -11.90 -8.78
CA LEU A 157 -7.69 -13.09 -7.92
C LEU A 157 -6.93 -14.26 -8.53
N LYS A 158 -6.77 -14.28 -9.86
CA LYS A 158 -5.94 -15.27 -10.57
C LYS A 158 -4.44 -15.07 -10.32
N TYR A 159 -4.05 -13.89 -9.85
CA TYR A 159 -2.65 -13.56 -9.61
C TYR A 159 -2.28 -13.76 -8.14
N ASP A 160 -1.30 -14.63 -7.92
CA ASP A 160 -0.59 -14.69 -6.65
C ASP A 160 0.44 -13.56 -6.57
N ALA A 161 -0.06 -12.35 -6.35
CA ALA A 161 0.76 -11.15 -6.30
C ALA A 161 1.72 -11.19 -5.10
N PRO A 162 2.97 -10.72 -5.28
CA PRO A 162 3.88 -10.52 -4.16
C PRO A 162 3.25 -9.60 -3.10
N ALA A 163 3.50 -9.91 -1.82
CA ALA A 163 2.99 -9.16 -0.67
C ALA A 163 1.44 -9.13 -0.53
N SER A 164 0.75 -10.13 -1.09
CA SER A 164 -0.68 -10.36 -0.85
C SER A 164 -0.97 -11.22 0.40
N SER A 165 0.06 -11.59 1.17
CA SER A 165 -0.08 -12.40 2.38
C SER A 165 -0.71 -11.62 3.53
N THR A 166 -1.27 -12.33 4.51
CA THR A 166 -1.94 -11.76 5.70
C THR A 166 -1.05 -10.86 6.57
N LEU A 167 0.27 -11.00 6.46
CA LEU A 167 1.27 -10.18 7.19
C LEU A 167 1.76 -8.97 6.37
N ALA A 168 1.11 -8.69 5.25
CA ALA A 168 1.40 -7.56 4.38
C ALA A 168 0.13 -6.86 3.89
N ALA A 169 -0.94 -7.60 3.61
CA ALA A 169 -2.17 -7.10 3.03
C ALA A 169 -3.30 -7.01 4.06
N VAL A 170 -4.00 -5.88 4.08
CA VAL A 170 -5.24 -5.66 4.85
C VAL A 170 -6.35 -5.29 3.86
N LEU A 171 -7.42 -6.07 3.80
CA LEU A 171 -8.47 -5.90 2.78
C LEU A 171 -9.18 -4.55 2.94
N LEU A 172 -9.51 -3.91 1.81
CA LEU A 172 -10.22 -2.62 1.80
C LEU A 172 -11.58 -2.72 2.51
N ASP A 173 -12.32 -3.80 2.26
CA ASP A 173 -13.62 -4.02 2.90
C ASP A 173 -13.50 -4.23 4.41
N ASP A 174 -12.46 -4.90 4.88
CA ASP A 174 -12.18 -5.06 6.32
C ASP A 174 -11.80 -3.72 6.96
N VAL A 175 -11.02 -2.87 6.27
CA VAL A 175 -10.73 -1.50 6.72
C VAL A 175 -11.99 -0.68 6.88
N ILE A 176 -12.86 -0.68 5.86
CA ILE A 176 -14.15 0.02 5.90
C ILE A 176 -15.02 -0.52 7.05
N ASN A 177 -15.11 -1.85 7.20
CA ASN A 177 -15.91 -2.47 8.24
C ASN A 177 -15.39 -2.13 9.65
N ASN A 178 -14.08 -2.22 9.86
CA ASN A 178 -13.45 -1.92 11.13
C ASN A 178 -13.69 -0.46 11.56
N LEU A 179 -13.63 0.50 10.62
CA LEU A 179 -13.92 1.91 10.89
C LEU A 179 -15.40 2.19 11.16
N LYS A 180 -16.32 1.40 10.57
CA LYS A 180 -17.75 1.45 10.90
C LYS A 180 -18.04 0.90 12.30
N ILE A 181 -17.29 -0.11 12.74
CA ILE A 181 -17.40 -0.69 14.09
C ILE A 181 -16.82 0.24 15.14
N ALA A 182 -15.62 0.77 14.90
CA ALA A 182 -14.93 1.69 15.82
C ALA A 182 -14.30 2.84 15.01
N PRO A 183 -14.76 4.10 15.20
CA PRO A 183 -14.32 5.24 14.41
C PRO A 183 -12.81 5.53 14.42
N ASP A 184 -12.10 5.04 15.44
CA ASP A 184 -10.65 5.15 15.60
C ASP A 184 -9.95 3.79 15.71
N PHE A 185 -10.53 2.74 15.11
CA PHE A 185 -10.04 1.36 15.16
C PHE A 185 -8.52 1.27 14.92
N TYR A 186 -8.04 1.83 13.81
CA TYR A 186 -6.64 1.73 13.42
C TYR A 186 -5.69 2.57 14.28
N LYS A 187 -6.21 3.53 15.06
CA LYS A 187 -5.42 4.22 16.08
C LYS A 187 -5.21 3.38 17.33
N LYS A 188 -6.07 2.38 17.59
CA LYS A 188 -6.05 1.58 18.82
C LYS A 188 -5.60 0.13 18.61
N ALA A 189 -5.77 -0.41 17.41
CA ALA A 189 -5.46 -1.80 17.12
C ALA A 189 -3.95 -2.08 17.21
N THR A 190 -3.58 -3.29 17.63
CA THR A 190 -2.25 -3.83 17.35
C THR A 190 -2.25 -4.33 15.91
N LEU A 191 -1.27 -3.91 15.11
CA LEU A 191 -1.16 -4.31 13.71
C LEU A 191 0.08 -5.19 13.53
N SER A 192 -0.11 -6.35 12.91
CA SER A 192 0.95 -7.32 12.68
C SER A 192 1.51 -7.21 11.26
N PHE A 193 2.83 -7.21 11.11
CA PHE A 193 3.49 -7.22 9.80
C PHE A 193 4.82 -7.95 9.85
N ALA A 194 5.30 -8.42 8.69
CA ALA A 194 6.57 -9.14 8.58
C ALA A 194 7.68 -8.26 7.98
N ARG A 195 8.90 -8.37 8.54
CA ARG A 195 10.12 -7.72 8.04
C ARG A 195 11.29 -8.69 7.96
N LYS A 196 12.22 -8.44 7.04
CA LYS A 196 13.47 -9.21 6.95
C LYS A 196 14.39 -8.91 8.14
N GLY A 197 15.28 -9.83 8.48
CA GLY A 197 16.29 -9.64 9.54
C GLY A 197 17.11 -8.35 9.40
N SER A 198 17.50 -7.97 8.17
CA SER A 198 18.25 -6.74 7.89
C SER A 198 17.39 -5.46 7.84
N ASP A 199 16.06 -5.57 7.94
CA ASP A 199 15.17 -4.42 7.81
C ASP A 199 15.37 -3.44 8.96
N LYS A 200 15.54 -2.16 8.62
CA LYS A 200 15.84 -1.12 9.60
C LYS A 200 14.71 -0.92 10.61
N LEU A 201 13.44 -1.10 10.22
CA LEU A 201 12.32 -0.99 11.15
C LEU A 201 12.36 -2.14 12.16
N LEU A 202 12.64 -3.37 11.72
CA LEU A 202 12.82 -4.50 12.65
C LEU A 202 13.95 -4.24 13.65
N GLN A 203 15.09 -3.70 13.19
CA GLN A 203 16.19 -3.34 14.07
C GLN A 203 15.79 -2.31 15.13
N MET A 204 14.98 -1.31 14.77
CA MET A 204 14.47 -0.32 15.73
C MET A 204 13.54 -0.95 16.76
N PHE A 205 12.69 -1.90 16.36
CA PHE A 205 11.85 -2.66 17.30
C PHE A 205 12.67 -3.52 18.27
N ARG A 206 13.74 -4.17 17.79
CA ARG A 206 14.67 -4.93 18.64
C ARG A 206 15.40 -4.02 19.63
N GLN A 207 15.89 -2.87 19.17
CA GLN A 207 16.55 -1.87 20.04
C GLN A 207 15.62 -1.34 21.14
N ALA A 208 14.32 -1.23 20.86
CA ALA A 208 13.30 -0.86 21.84
C ALA A 208 12.84 -2.04 22.73
N GLY A 209 13.44 -3.23 22.59
CA GLY A 209 13.07 -4.42 23.37
C GLY A 209 11.69 -5.00 23.04
N ARG A 210 11.13 -4.67 21.87
CA ARG A 210 9.79 -5.11 21.43
C ARG A 210 9.80 -6.41 20.60
N CYS A 211 10.98 -6.87 20.19
CA CYS A 211 11.17 -8.11 19.45
C CYS A 211 12.42 -8.83 19.98
N GLN A 212 12.39 -10.16 20.02
CA GLN A 212 13.55 -10.98 20.36
C GLN A 212 14.59 -10.91 19.22
N GLU A 213 15.87 -11.01 19.57
CA GLU A 213 16.97 -11.17 18.60
C GLU A 213 16.97 -12.55 17.98
#